data_AF-A0A251RX57-F1
#
_entry.id   AF-A0A251RX57-F1
#
_cell.length_a   1.000
_cell.length_b   1.000
_cell.length_c   1.000
_cell.angle_alpha   90.00
_cell.angle_beta   90.00
_cell.angle_gamma   90.00
#
_symmetry.space_group_name_H-M   'P 1'
#
loop_
_entity.id
_entity.type
_entity.pdbx_description
1 polymer ?
#
loop_
_entity_poly.entity_id
_entity_poly.type
_entity_poly.pdbx_seq_one_letter_code
_entity_poly.pdbx_strand_id
1 'polypeptide(L)'
;MWRQGMFVIPFMTHLGITNSWGGWSITGGTIMNPGIWSYKGVAGAHIVFSGLCFLAAIWHWVYWDLEIFCDERTRKPSLDLPKIFGIHLFLAGLACFGFGAFHVTGLYGPGIWVSDPYGLTGKVQSINPSWGVEGFDPFVPGGIASHHIAAGTLGILAGLFHLSVRPPQRLYKAKQWYIRRNSDRRSEWFVGSERLERLNLIR
;
A
#
# COMPACT_ATOMS: atom_id res chain seq x y z
N MET A 1 -2.21 19.06 -18.50
CA MET A 1 -2.16 17.60 -18.27
C MET A 1 -3.48 16.90 -18.61
N TRP A 2 -4.64 17.27 -18.03
CA TRP A 2 -5.90 16.55 -18.22
C TRP A 2 -6.45 16.64 -19.66
N ARG A 3 -6.27 17.79 -20.35
CA ARG A 3 -6.59 17.93 -21.78
C ARG A 3 -5.75 17.04 -22.72
N GLN A 4 -4.65 16.49 -22.22
CA GLN A 4 -3.70 15.68 -23.01
C GLN A 4 -3.82 14.19 -22.69
N GLY A 5 -4.86 13.76 -21.98
CA GLY A 5 -5.04 12.34 -21.63
C GLY A 5 -4.00 11.80 -20.64
N MET A 6 -3.34 12.66 -19.87
CA MET A 6 -2.32 12.24 -18.91
C MET A 6 -2.98 11.62 -17.68
N PHE A 7 -2.79 10.31 -17.47
CA PHE A 7 -3.41 9.57 -16.37
C PHE A 7 -2.59 9.61 -15.07
N VAL A 8 -1.29 9.27 -15.13
CA VAL A 8 -0.45 9.10 -13.92
C VAL A 8 0.24 10.38 -13.44
N ILE A 9 0.43 11.37 -14.31
CA ILE A 9 1.05 12.67 -13.95
C ILE A 9 0.27 13.40 -12.84
N PRO A 10 -1.08 13.49 -12.89
CA PRO A 10 -1.85 14.08 -11.80
C PRO A 10 -1.54 13.45 -10.43
N PHE A 11 -1.42 12.12 -10.35
CA PHE A 11 -1.14 11.42 -9.08
C PHE A 11 0.26 11.73 -8.54
N MET A 12 1.28 11.73 -9.41
CA MET A 12 2.64 12.14 -9.02
C MET A 12 2.67 13.61 -8.54
N THR A 13 1.98 14.48 -9.27
CA THR A 13 1.92 15.92 -8.96
C THR A 13 1.19 16.19 -7.66
N HIS A 14 0.12 15.43 -7.38
CA HIS A 14 -0.65 15.53 -6.15
C HIS A 14 0.20 15.30 -4.89
N LEU A 15 1.21 14.44 -4.96
CA LEU A 15 2.09 14.08 -3.84
C LEU A 15 3.44 14.79 -3.84
N GLY A 16 3.60 15.86 -4.63
CA GLY A 16 4.76 16.75 -4.55
C GLY A 16 5.75 16.67 -5.72
N ILE A 17 5.54 15.78 -6.69
CA ILE A 17 6.44 15.66 -7.84
C ILE A 17 6.00 16.62 -8.94
N THR A 18 6.64 17.78 -9.03
CA THR A 18 6.29 18.85 -9.96
C THR A 18 7.32 19.10 -11.05
N ASN A 19 8.51 18.52 -10.92
CA ASN A 19 9.69 18.91 -11.69
C ASN A 19 10.20 17.80 -12.62
N SER A 20 10.86 18.23 -13.69
CA SER A 20 11.41 17.39 -14.74
C SER A 20 12.92 17.62 -14.87
N TRP A 21 13.69 16.54 -15.12
CA TRP A 21 15.10 16.62 -15.55
C TRP A 21 15.31 17.37 -16.87
N GLY A 22 14.25 17.58 -17.65
CA GLY A 22 14.27 18.44 -18.83
C GLY A 22 14.14 19.95 -18.52
N GLY A 23 14.33 20.35 -17.26
CA GLY A 23 14.43 21.77 -16.87
C GLY A 23 13.11 22.52 -16.70
N TRP A 24 11.97 21.82 -16.62
CA TRP A 24 10.65 22.45 -16.50
C TRP A 24 9.87 21.95 -15.28
N SER A 25 8.95 22.79 -14.79
CA SER A 25 7.96 22.46 -13.75
C SER A 25 6.55 22.46 -14.30
N ILE A 26 5.65 21.71 -13.65
CA ILE A 26 4.25 21.56 -14.09
C ILE A 26 3.46 22.87 -14.10
N THR A 27 3.88 23.85 -13.30
CA THR A 27 3.30 25.20 -13.22
C THR A 27 3.92 26.17 -14.25
N GLY A 28 4.76 25.68 -15.17
CA GLY A 28 5.37 26.48 -16.25
C GLY A 28 6.70 27.14 -15.88
N GLY A 29 7.24 26.88 -14.68
CA GLY A 29 8.56 27.40 -14.26
C GLY A 29 9.73 26.68 -14.95
N THR A 30 10.86 27.38 -15.07
CA THR A 30 12.16 26.81 -15.49
C THR A 30 12.99 26.45 -14.27
N ILE A 31 13.60 25.27 -14.26
CA ILE A 31 14.34 24.73 -13.10
C ILE A 31 15.70 24.23 -13.55
N MET A 32 16.77 24.68 -12.87
CA MET A 32 18.13 24.19 -13.15
C MET A 32 18.42 22.86 -12.45
N ASN A 33 17.96 22.68 -11.20
CA ASN A 33 18.27 21.51 -10.37
C ASN A 33 16.99 20.88 -9.81
N PRO A 34 16.33 19.99 -10.55
CA PRO A 34 15.08 19.32 -10.14
C PRO A 34 15.27 18.22 -9.07
N GLY A 35 16.52 17.89 -8.70
CA GLY A 35 16.83 16.82 -7.75
C GLY A 35 16.60 15.41 -8.31
N ILE A 36 16.75 14.39 -7.45
CA ILE A 36 16.56 12.97 -7.83
C ILE A 36 15.08 12.66 -8.06
N TRP A 37 14.20 13.16 -7.19
CA TRP A 37 12.75 12.91 -7.24
C TRP A 37 12.02 13.80 -8.27
N SER A 38 12.34 13.62 -9.54
CA SER A 38 11.60 14.17 -10.68
C SER A 38 10.60 13.15 -11.24
N TYR A 39 9.76 13.55 -12.20
CA TYR A 39 8.91 12.58 -12.93
C TYR A 39 9.71 11.41 -13.52
N LYS A 40 10.96 11.68 -13.96
CA LYS A 40 11.85 10.66 -14.53
C LYS A 40 12.44 9.78 -13.43
N GLY A 41 12.82 10.38 -12.30
CA GLY A 41 13.32 9.64 -11.14
C GLY A 41 12.29 8.66 -10.58
N VAL A 42 11.03 9.10 -10.43
CA VAL A 42 9.92 8.23 -9.99
C VAL A 42 9.71 7.07 -10.97
N ALA A 43 9.68 7.34 -12.28
CA ALA A 43 9.56 6.29 -13.29
C ALA A 43 10.72 5.28 -13.23
N GLY A 44 11.96 5.78 -13.14
CA GLY A 44 13.15 4.93 -13.01
C GLY A 44 13.12 4.05 -11.75
N ALA A 45 12.74 4.62 -10.61
CA ALA A 45 12.61 3.88 -9.35
C ALA A 45 11.60 2.72 -9.45
N HIS A 46 10.45 2.94 -10.11
CA HIS A 46 9.44 1.90 -10.29
C HIS A 46 9.91 0.78 -11.23
N ILE A 47 10.65 1.11 -12.30
CA ILE A 47 11.22 0.09 -13.20
C ILE A 47 12.24 -0.79 -12.47
N VAL A 48 13.15 -0.17 -11.71
CA VAL A 48 14.14 -0.91 -10.91
C VAL A 48 13.45 -1.78 -9.86
N PHE A 49 12.47 -1.23 -9.13
CA PHE A 49 11.70 -1.98 -8.14
C PHE A 49 10.96 -3.17 -8.77
N SER A 50 10.36 -2.99 -9.96
CA SER A 50 9.70 -4.08 -10.68
C SER A 50 10.67 -5.21 -11.03
N GLY A 51 11.88 -4.89 -11.49
CA GLY A 51 12.93 -5.88 -11.75
C GLY A 51 13.36 -6.64 -10.49
N LEU A 52 13.50 -5.95 -9.36
CA LEU A 52 13.82 -6.58 -8.07
C LEU A 52 12.70 -7.53 -7.60
N CYS A 53 11.44 -7.09 -7.68
CA CYS A 53 10.29 -7.94 -7.34
C CYS A 53 10.19 -9.17 -8.26
N PHE A 54 10.51 -9.03 -9.55
CA PHE A 54 10.53 -10.15 -10.49
C PHE A 54 11.56 -11.21 -10.11
N LEU A 55 12.78 -10.79 -9.76
CA LEU A 55 13.83 -11.71 -9.29
C LEU A 55 13.44 -12.39 -7.96
N ALA A 56 12.85 -11.64 -7.03
CA ALA A 56 12.34 -12.19 -5.77
C ALA A 56 11.22 -13.22 -6.00
N ALA A 57 10.33 -12.98 -6.97
CA ALA A 57 9.27 -13.91 -7.32
C ALA A 57 9.81 -15.23 -7.87
N ILE A 58 10.84 -15.18 -8.74
CA ILE A 58 11.54 -16.38 -9.22
C ILE A 58 12.14 -17.15 -8.04
N TRP A 59 12.82 -16.45 -7.13
CA TRP A 59 13.41 -17.08 -5.95
C TRP A 59 12.35 -17.78 -5.08
N HIS A 60 11.25 -17.10 -4.76
CA HIS A 60 10.17 -17.67 -3.95
C HIS A 60 9.45 -18.84 -4.64
N TRP A 61 9.40 -18.86 -5.97
CA TRP A 61 8.85 -19.98 -6.73
C TRP A 61 9.76 -21.20 -6.68
N VAL A 62 11.07 -21.02 -6.85
CA VAL A 62 12.05 -22.12 -6.83
C VAL A 62 12.21 -22.69 -5.43
N TYR A 63 12.35 -21.83 -4.42
CA TYR A 63 12.55 -22.21 -3.03
C TYR A 63 11.24 -22.13 -2.23
N TRP A 64 10.22 -22.85 -2.69
CA TRP A 64 8.90 -22.84 -2.09
C TRP A 64 8.81 -23.68 -0.81
N ASP A 65 9.58 -24.77 -0.71
CA ASP A 65 9.54 -25.72 0.41
C ASP A 65 10.43 -25.27 1.58
N LEU A 66 10.02 -24.17 2.22
CA LEU A 66 10.68 -23.62 3.39
C LEU A 66 10.00 -24.09 4.68
N GLU A 67 10.80 -24.45 5.68
CA GLU A 67 10.29 -24.93 6.98
C GLU A 67 9.34 -23.96 7.67
N ILE A 68 9.51 -22.64 7.46
CA ILE A 68 8.63 -21.60 8.01
C ILE A 68 7.16 -21.72 7.57
N PHE A 69 6.91 -22.37 6.43
CA PHE A 69 5.55 -22.60 5.95
C PHE A 69 4.93 -23.90 6.48
N CYS A 70 5.73 -24.76 7.11
CA CYS A 70 5.31 -26.05 7.64
C CYS A 70 5.04 -25.99 9.14
N ASP A 71 3.91 -26.53 9.58
CA ASP A 71 3.66 -26.77 11.00
C ASP A 71 4.55 -27.90 11.50
N GLU A 72 5.41 -27.64 12.49
CA GLU A 72 6.32 -28.62 13.08
C GLU A 72 5.61 -29.89 13.55
N ARG A 73 4.39 -29.77 14.07
CA ARG A 73 3.64 -30.90 14.62
C ARG A 73 3.04 -31.79 13.55
N THR A 74 2.60 -31.22 12.43
CA THR A 74 1.84 -31.94 11.40
C THR A 74 2.63 -32.15 10.11
N ARG A 75 3.77 -31.48 9.94
CA ARG A 75 4.59 -31.43 8.72
C ARG A 75 3.77 -31.04 7.48
N LYS A 76 2.72 -30.24 7.69
CA LYS A 76 1.83 -29.75 6.62
C LYS A 76 1.95 -28.23 6.51
N PRO A 77 1.74 -27.68 5.30
CA PRO A 77 1.69 -26.24 5.11
C PRO A 77 0.58 -25.61 5.97
N SER A 78 0.91 -24.58 6.74
CA SER A 78 -0.06 -23.87 7.57
C SER A 78 0.31 -22.40 7.73
N LEU A 79 -0.72 -21.52 7.72
CA LEU A 79 -0.54 -20.08 7.92
C LEU A 79 -1.49 -19.59 9.01
N ASP A 80 -0.93 -18.92 10.02
CA ASP A 80 -1.69 -18.28 11.10
C ASP A 80 -2.27 -16.94 10.62
N LEU A 81 -3.32 -17.02 9.78
CA LEU A 81 -3.96 -15.87 9.14
C LEU A 81 -4.35 -14.73 10.12
N PRO A 82 -4.89 -14.99 11.33
CA PRO A 82 -5.15 -13.94 12.31
C PRO A 82 -3.89 -13.15 12.73
N LYS A 83 -2.76 -13.83 12.95
CA LYS A 83 -1.50 -13.14 13.25
C LYS A 83 -0.98 -12.37 12.05
N ILE A 84 -1.00 -12.99 10.87
CA ILE A 84 -0.57 -12.34 9.61
C ILE A 84 -1.36 -11.04 9.41
N PHE A 85 -2.68 -11.06 9.62
CA PHE A 85 -3.52 -9.88 9.58
C PHE A 85 -3.06 -8.80 10.58
N GLY A 86 -2.78 -9.18 11.83
CA GLY A 86 -2.26 -8.26 12.85
C GLY A 86 -0.94 -7.60 12.44
N ILE A 87 0.02 -8.37 11.89
CA ILE A 87 1.31 -7.83 11.40
C ILE A 87 1.07 -6.81 10.28
N HIS A 88 0.27 -7.17 9.26
CA HIS A 88 0.02 -6.29 8.13
C HIS A 88 -0.75 -5.02 8.55
N LEU A 89 -1.73 -5.15 9.44
CA LEU A 89 -2.49 -4.01 9.96
C LEU A 89 -1.61 -3.06 10.77
N PHE A 90 -0.72 -3.60 11.60
CA PHE A 90 0.24 -2.80 12.36
C PHE A 90 1.18 -2.01 11.43
N LEU A 91 1.77 -2.67 10.42
CA LEU A 91 2.63 -2.03 9.44
C LEU A 91 1.87 -1.00 8.59
N ALA A 92 0.64 -1.29 8.20
CA ALA A 92 -0.23 -0.33 7.49
C ALA A 92 -0.56 0.88 8.37
N GLY A 93 -0.76 0.68 9.67
CA GLY A 93 -0.95 1.76 10.65
C GLY A 93 0.26 2.68 10.74
N LEU A 94 1.47 2.11 10.84
CA LEU A 94 2.73 2.88 10.84
C LEU A 94 2.92 3.66 9.54
N ALA A 95 2.68 3.02 8.39
CA ALA A 95 2.78 3.67 7.09
C ALA A 95 1.77 4.82 6.94
N CYS A 96 0.52 4.61 7.35
CA CYS A 96 -0.54 5.61 7.31
C CYS A 96 -0.23 6.81 8.23
N PHE A 97 0.19 6.54 9.47
CA PHE A 97 0.58 7.56 10.43
C PHE A 97 1.76 8.37 9.89
N GLY A 98 2.82 7.70 9.41
CA GLY A 98 4.01 8.37 8.90
C GLY A 98 3.72 9.24 7.68
N PHE A 99 2.87 8.76 6.75
CA PHE A 99 2.44 9.55 5.60
C PHE A 99 1.70 10.83 6.03
N GLY A 100 0.74 10.73 6.96
CA GLY A 100 0.04 11.89 7.49
C GLY A 100 0.96 12.85 8.24
N ALA A 101 1.72 12.35 9.22
CA ALA A 101 2.49 13.14 10.16
C ALA A 101 3.74 13.80 9.55
N PHE A 102 4.34 13.20 8.53
CA PHE A 102 5.59 13.68 7.93
C PHE A 102 5.44 14.16 6.50
N HIS A 103 4.79 13.38 5.63
CA HIS A 103 4.69 13.71 4.20
C HIS A 103 3.67 14.81 3.95
N VAL A 104 2.43 14.64 4.41
CA VAL A 104 1.31 15.56 4.14
C VAL A 104 1.47 16.90 4.88
N THR A 105 1.89 16.85 6.15
CA THR A 105 2.18 18.06 6.93
C THR A 105 3.38 18.85 6.40
N GLY A 106 4.21 18.22 5.58
CA GLY A 106 5.47 18.79 5.12
C GLY A 106 6.53 18.94 6.22
N LEU A 107 6.36 18.24 7.36
CA LEU A 107 7.37 18.23 8.43
C LEU A 107 8.69 17.59 7.97
N TYR A 108 8.60 16.54 7.16
CA TYR A 108 9.76 15.87 6.55
C TYR A 108 9.51 15.46 5.09
N GLY A 109 8.44 15.96 4.48
CA GLY A 109 8.08 15.72 3.09
C GLY A 109 7.68 17.00 2.35
N PRO A 110 7.29 16.88 1.08
CA PRO A 110 6.95 18.05 0.26
C PRO A 110 5.55 18.62 0.55
N GLY A 111 4.69 17.93 1.30
CA GLY A 111 3.27 18.24 1.39
C GLY A 111 2.48 17.64 0.22
N ILE A 112 1.33 18.23 -0.06
CA ILE A 112 0.42 17.79 -1.14
C ILE A 112 -0.02 18.98 -2.00
N TRP A 113 -0.60 18.68 -3.17
CA TRP A 113 -1.15 19.70 -4.05
C TRP A 113 -2.44 20.29 -3.47
N VAL A 114 -2.50 21.62 -3.44
CA VAL A 114 -3.70 22.41 -3.08
C VAL A 114 -3.88 23.53 -4.10
N SER A 115 -5.10 24.04 -4.21
CA SER A 115 -5.43 25.19 -5.07
C SER A 115 -6.48 26.07 -4.40
N ASP A 116 -6.61 27.30 -4.89
CA ASP A 116 -7.79 28.12 -4.63
C ASP A 116 -9.07 27.49 -5.19
N PRO A 117 -10.26 27.94 -4.74
CA PRO A 117 -11.56 27.39 -5.17
C PRO A 117 -11.82 27.43 -6.68
N TYR A 118 -11.13 28.30 -7.43
CA TYR A 118 -11.28 28.42 -8.89
C TYR A 118 -10.23 27.61 -9.67
N GLY A 119 -9.29 26.94 -8.99
CA GLY A 119 -8.28 26.11 -9.64
C GLY A 119 -7.21 26.89 -10.41
N LEU A 120 -6.94 28.15 -10.04
CA LEU A 120 -6.09 29.07 -10.80
C LEU A 120 -4.64 29.13 -10.29
N THR A 121 -4.43 28.90 -8.99
CA THR A 121 -3.18 29.12 -8.25
C THR A 121 -2.68 27.86 -7.56
N GLY A 122 -2.92 26.71 -8.18
CA GLY A 122 -2.53 25.41 -7.65
C GLY A 122 -1.02 25.24 -7.47
N LYS A 123 -0.62 24.70 -6.31
CA LYS A 123 0.78 24.40 -5.96
C LYS A 123 0.85 23.35 -4.86
N VAL A 124 2.03 22.77 -4.68
CA VAL A 124 2.33 21.87 -3.57
C VAL A 124 2.61 22.69 -2.32
N GLN A 125 1.98 22.34 -1.19
CA GLN A 125 2.18 23.00 0.11
C GLN A 125 2.07 22.02 1.29
N SER A 126 2.73 22.39 2.37
CA SER A 126 2.53 21.81 3.71
C SER A 126 1.12 22.07 4.23
N ILE A 127 0.51 21.06 4.86
CA ILE A 127 -0.87 21.13 5.34
C ILE A 127 -0.92 20.97 6.87
N ASN A 128 -1.49 21.96 7.55
CA ASN A 128 -1.78 21.82 8.98
C ASN A 128 -3.02 20.92 9.17
N PRO A 129 -2.98 19.96 10.12
CA PRO A 129 -4.13 19.09 10.37
C PRO A 129 -5.28 19.86 11.01
N SER A 130 -6.49 19.56 10.56
CA SER A 130 -7.75 20.07 11.12
C SER A 130 -8.37 19.02 12.05
N TRP A 131 -8.56 19.38 13.32
CA TRP A 131 -9.11 18.48 14.34
C TRP A 131 -10.56 18.79 14.72
N GLY A 132 -11.10 19.91 14.25
CA GLY A 132 -12.50 20.25 14.43
C GLY A 132 -13.40 19.60 13.38
N VAL A 133 -14.65 20.04 13.33
CA VAL A 133 -15.67 19.52 12.39
C VAL A 133 -15.31 19.80 10.93
N GLU A 134 -14.54 20.86 10.67
CA GLU A 134 -14.03 21.21 9.35
C GLU A 134 -13.10 20.15 8.76
N GLY A 135 -12.49 19.29 9.59
CA GLY A 135 -11.70 18.15 9.12
C GLY A 135 -12.52 17.09 8.38
N PHE A 136 -13.85 17.12 8.48
CA PHE A 136 -14.76 16.24 7.72
C PHE A 136 -15.29 16.88 6.44
N ASP A 137 -14.97 18.15 6.17
CA ASP A 137 -15.30 18.80 4.90
C ASP A 137 -14.37 18.25 3.80
N PRO A 138 -14.92 17.64 2.72
CA PRO A 138 -14.13 17.08 1.64
C PRO A 138 -13.28 18.12 0.86
N PHE A 139 -13.53 19.42 1.03
CA PHE A 139 -12.78 20.50 0.40
C PHE A 139 -11.75 21.17 1.32
N VAL A 140 -11.65 20.74 2.59
CA VAL A 140 -10.64 21.23 3.53
C VAL A 140 -9.48 20.21 3.63
N PRO A 141 -8.30 20.52 3.08
CA PRO A 141 -7.20 19.56 3.01
C PRO A 141 -6.64 19.19 4.39
N GLY A 142 -6.85 20.03 5.41
CA GLY A 142 -6.46 19.72 6.79
C GLY A 142 -7.08 18.43 7.33
N GLY A 143 -8.25 18.05 6.83
CA GLY A 143 -8.90 16.77 7.14
C GLY A 143 -8.12 15.54 6.66
N ILE A 144 -7.37 15.66 5.55
CA ILE A 144 -6.55 14.58 5.02
C ILE A 144 -5.41 14.26 5.99
N ALA A 145 -4.73 15.29 6.51
CA ALA A 145 -3.62 15.11 7.45
C ALA A 145 -4.10 14.49 8.77
N SER A 146 -5.17 15.05 9.37
CA SER A 146 -5.72 14.53 10.63
C SER A 146 -6.28 13.12 10.49
N HIS A 147 -6.94 12.80 9.36
CA HIS A 147 -7.42 11.45 9.06
C HIS A 147 -6.27 10.43 9.07
N HIS A 148 -5.17 10.68 8.35
CA HIS A 148 -4.05 9.74 8.30
C HIS A 148 -3.37 9.55 9.66
N ILE A 149 -3.22 10.64 10.44
CA ILE A 149 -2.65 10.57 11.79
C ILE A 149 -3.56 9.75 12.72
N ALA A 150 -4.87 10.04 12.73
CA ALA A 150 -5.82 9.35 13.60
C ALA A 150 -6.03 7.88 13.19
N ALA A 151 -6.28 7.62 11.90
CA ALA A 151 -6.48 6.27 11.37
C ALA A 151 -5.21 5.43 11.49
N GLY A 152 -4.02 6.02 11.27
CA GLY A 152 -2.74 5.35 11.49
C GLY A 152 -2.54 4.96 12.95
N THR A 153 -2.82 5.86 13.89
CA THR A 153 -2.75 5.58 15.34
C THR A 153 -3.70 4.45 15.74
N LEU A 154 -4.96 4.49 15.27
CA LEU A 154 -5.92 3.41 15.52
C LEU A 154 -5.49 2.09 14.86
N GLY A 155 -4.91 2.13 13.66
CA GLY A 155 -4.38 0.96 12.96
C GLY A 155 -3.24 0.28 13.72
N ILE A 156 -2.35 1.05 14.34
CA ILE A 156 -1.28 0.55 15.20
C ILE A 156 -1.86 -0.18 16.43
N LEU A 157 -2.80 0.46 17.14
CA LEU A 157 -3.45 -0.13 18.32
C LEU A 157 -4.23 -1.39 17.95
N ALA A 158 -5.00 -1.36 16.86
CA ALA A 158 -5.74 -2.51 16.36
C ALA A 158 -4.82 -3.64 15.89
N GLY A 159 -3.70 -3.32 15.24
CA GLY A 159 -2.67 -4.27 14.86
C GLY A 159 -2.08 -5.00 16.07
N LEU A 160 -1.69 -4.25 17.11
CA LEU A 160 -1.21 -4.80 18.38
C LEU A 160 -2.25 -5.68 19.07
N PHE A 161 -3.52 -5.25 19.07
CA PHE A 161 -4.63 -6.04 19.58
C PHE A 161 -4.75 -7.38 18.83
N HIS A 162 -4.72 -7.37 17.50
CA HIS A 162 -4.81 -8.57 16.67
C HIS A 162 -3.59 -9.51 16.79
N LEU A 163 -2.44 -8.98 17.20
CA LEU A 163 -1.26 -9.79 17.56
C LEU A 163 -1.39 -10.40 18.96
N SER A 164 -2.02 -9.69 19.89
CA SER A 164 -2.13 -10.08 21.30
C SER A 164 -3.30 -11.05 21.55
N VAL A 165 -4.36 -10.99 20.75
CA VAL A 165 -5.63 -11.67 21.03
C VAL A 165 -5.95 -12.72 19.96
N ARG A 166 -6.19 -13.96 20.41
CA ARG A 166 -6.68 -15.05 19.55
C ARG A 166 -8.16 -14.87 19.24
N PRO A 167 -8.61 -15.23 18.01
CA PRO A 167 -10.01 -15.09 17.64
C PRO A 167 -10.89 -16.04 18.49
N PRO A 168 -12.08 -15.59 18.91
CA PRO A 168 -13.07 -16.45 19.55
C PRO A 168 -13.44 -17.66 18.68
N GLN A 169 -13.62 -18.82 19.31
CA GLN A 169 -13.83 -20.09 18.59
C GLN A 169 -15.06 -20.05 17.66
N ARG A 170 -16.13 -19.35 18.04
CA ARG A 170 -17.33 -19.17 17.20
C ARG A 170 -17.00 -18.46 15.89
N LEU A 171 -16.25 -17.36 15.96
CA LEU A 171 -15.84 -16.58 14.79
C LEU A 171 -14.86 -17.35 13.91
N TYR A 172 -13.92 -18.07 14.52
CA TYR A 172 -12.98 -18.91 13.79
C TYR A 172 -13.69 -19.98 12.96
N LYS A 173 -14.61 -20.73 13.57
CA LYS A 173 -15.40 -21.77 12.87
C LYS A 173 -16.30 -21.18 11.77
N ALA A 174 -16.95 -20.04 12.05
CA ALA A 174 -17.79 -19.36 11.06
C ALA A 174 -17.00 -18.93 9.80
N LYS A 175 -15.81 -18.35 9.99
CA LYS A 175 -14.93 -17.95 8.87
C LYS A 175 -14.40 -19.15 8.10
N GLN A 176 -13.99 -20.23 8.79
CA GLN A 176 -13.57 -21.46 8.11
C GLN A 176 -14.68 -22.05 7.24
N TRP A 177 -15.91 -22.09 7.75
CA TRP A 177 -17.06 -22.54 6.98
C TRP A 177 -17.30 -21.66 5.75
N TYR A 178 -17.24 -20.34 5.90
CA TYR A 178 -17.42 -19.40 4.81
C TYR A 178 -16.35 -19.54 3.72
N ILE A 179 -15.08 -19.67 4.11
CA ILE A 179 -13.96 -19.85 3.19
C ILE A 179 -14.12 -21.17 2.44
N ARG A 180 -14.38 -22.29 3.12
CA ARG A 180 -14.58 -23.59 2.47
C ARG A 180 -15.70 -23.54 1.44
N ARG A 181 -16.86 -22.98 1.80
CA ARG A 181 -18.03 -22.87 0.91
C ARG A 181 -17.78 -22.02 -0.35
N ASN A 182 -16.95 -20.99 -0.25
CA ASN A 182 -16.69 -20.09 -1.38
C ASN A 182 -15.40 -20.43 -2.14
N SER A 183 -14.48 -21.17 -1.53
CA SER A 183 -13.28 -21.72 -2.17
C SER A 183 -13.65 -22.91 -3.05
N ASP A 184 -14.59 -23.77 -2.66
CA ASP A 184 -15.07 -24.88 -3.48
C ASP A 184 -15.67 -24.44 -4.83
N ARG A 185 -16.12 -23.19 -4.92
CA ARG A 185 -16.60 -22.59 -6.17
C ARG A 185 -15.48 -22.00 -7.06
N ARG A 186 -14.22 -22.05 -6.62
CA ARG A 186 -13.06 -21.46 -7.32
C ARG A 186 -11.84 -22.39 -7.41
N SER A 187 -11.85 -23.55 -6.74
CA SER A 187 -10.69 -24.44 -6.60
C SER A 187 -10.57 -25.56 -7.64
N GLU A 188 -11.00 -25.35 -8.89
CA GLU A 188 -10.61 -26.24 -9.99
C GLU A 188 -9.07 -26.25 -10.21
N TRP A 189 -8.36 -25.26 -9.69
CA TRP A 189 -6.90 -25.13 -9.82
C TRP A 189 -6.08 -26.01 -8.86
N PHE A 190 -6.60 -26.34 -7.66
CA PHE A 190 -5.87 -27.20 -6.71
C PHE A 190 -6.00 -28.70 -7.03
N VAL A 191 -7.07 -29.10 -7.73
CA VAL A 191 -7.28 -30.47 -8.24
C VAL A 191 -6.21 -30.85 -9.28
N GLY A 192 -5.58 -29.86 -9.92
CA GLY A 192 -4.51 -30.09 -10.89
C GLY A 192 -3.28 -30.80 -10.32
N SER A 193 -2.90 -30.52 -9.06
CA SER A 193 -1.71 -31.15 -8.44
C SER A 193 -1.95 -32.63 -8.10
N GLU A 194 -3.10 -32.96 -7.49
CA GLU A 194 -3.49 -34.36 -7.23
C GLU A 194 -3.74 -35.16 -8.52
N ARG A 195 -4.12 -34.50 -9.62
CA ARG A 195 -4.28 -35.14 -10.93
C ARG A 195 -2.93 -35.40 -11.61
N LEU A 196 -1.94 -34.53 -11.41
CA LEU A 196 -0.60 -34.68 -11.98
C LEU A 196 0.24 -35.71 -11.23
N GLU A 197 0.11 -35.83 -9.90
CA GLU A 197 0.67 -36.95 -9.12
C GLU A 197 0.06 -38.29 -9.55
N ARG A 198 -1.25 -38.32 -9.82
CA ARG A 198 -1.92 -39.53 -10.35
C ARG A 198 -1.49 -39.92 -11.76
N LEU A 199 -0.89 -39.01 -12.52
CA LEU A 199 -0.46 -39.23 -13.90
C LEU A 199 1.05 -39.52 -14.04
N ASN A 200 1.82 -39.63 -12.94
CA ASN A 200 3.26 -39.91 -12.97
C ASN A 200 4.06 -38.99 -13.91
N LEU A 201 3.59 -37.75 -14.14
CA LEU A 201 4.22 -36.81 -15.08
C LEU A 201 5.28 -35.91 -14.44
N ILE A 202 5.48 -36.01 -13.13
CA ILE A 202 6.57 -35.35 -12.41
C ILE A 202 7.20 -36.40 -11.51
N ARG A 203 8.44 -36.80 -11.84
CA ARG A 203 9.39 -37.45 -10.94
C ARG A 203 10.44 -36.42 -10.56
#